data_AF-A0A800JCK7-F1
#
_entry.id   AF-A0A800JCK7-F1
#
_cell.length_a   1.000
_cell.length_b   1.000
_cell.length_c   1.000
_cell.angle_alpha   90.00
_cell.angle_beta   90.00
_cell.angle_gamma   90.00
#
_symmetry.space_group_name_H-M   'P 1'
#
loop_
_entity.id
_entity.type
_entity.pdbx_description
1 polymer ?
#
loop_
_entity_poly.entity_id
_entity_poly.type
_entity_poly.pdbx_seq_one_letter_code
_entity_poly.pdbx_strand_id
1 'polypeptide(L)' 'EIRIKHPEEHVLLVTHGGFIRVVMKHSLGLSLETPTRFLIRNTGVFRLVWEDKWIVSQMGGVSHLE' A
#
# COMPACT_ATOMS: atom_id res chain seq x y z
N GLU A 1 13.88 0.40 4.75
CA GLU A 1 14.16 0.88 6.11
C GLU A 1 13.05 0.60 7.11
N ILE A 2 11.78 0.96 6.86
CA ILE A 2 10.68 0.82 7.84
C ILE A 2 10.62 -0.58 8.47
N ARG A 3 10.63 -1.66 7.66
CA ARG A 3 10.65 -3.04 8.16
C ARG A 3 11.84 -3.36 9.09
N ILE A 4 13.01 -2.78 8.82
CA ILE A 4 14.24 -3.04 9.59
C ILE A 4 14.21 -2.23 10.90
N LYS A 5 13.68 -1.00 10.86
CA LYS A 5 13.57 -0.10 12.01
C LYS A 5 12.43 -0.48 12.97
N HIS A 6 11.38 -1.13 12.44
CA HIS A 6 10.16 -1.51 13.17
C HIS A 6 9.84 -2.99 12.92
N PRO A 7 10.67 -3.94 13.38
CA PRO A 7 10.39 -5.36 13.23
C PRO A 7 9.16 -5.74 14.06
N GLU A 8 8.28 -6.58 13.49
CA GLU A 8 7.08 -7.12 14.16
C GLU A 8 6.04 -6.08 14.62
N GLU A 9 6.21 -4.81 14.26
CA GLU A 9 5.29 -3.72 14.56
C GLU A 9 4.32 -3.45 13.41
N HIS A 10 3.15 -2.91 13.74
CA HIS A 10 2.25 -2.29 12.76
C HIS A 10 2.62 -0.82 12.57
N VAL A 11 3.07 -0.47 11.36
CA VAL A 11 3.41 0.91 10.99
C VAL A 11 2.30 1.53 10.15
N LEU A 12 1.78 2.66 10.62
CA LEU A 12 0.84 3.48 9.85
C LEU A 12 1.58 4.58 9.09
N LEU A 13 1.25 4.74 7.80
CA LEU A 13 1.78 5.80 6.96
C LEU A 13 0.64 6.63 6.39
N VAL A 14 0.63 7.93 6.70
CA VAL A 14 -0.28 8.90 6.07
C VAL A 14 0.47 9.58 4.93
N THR A 15 -0.06 9.45 3.72
CA THR A 15 0.61 9.90 2.49
C THR A 15 -0.40 10.21 1.39
N HIS A 16 0.10 10.50 0.20
CA HIS A 16 -0.68 10.91 -0.97
C HIS A 16 -0.84 9.75 -1.97
N GLY A 17 -1.83 9.86 -2.85
CA GLY A 17 -2.13 8.81 -3.83
C GLY A 17 -0.98 8.48 -4.77
N GLY A 18 -0.11 9.44 -5.10
CA GLY A 18 1.09 9.18 -5.91
C GLY A 18 2.04 8.17 -5.26
N PHE A 19 2.26 8.29 -3.96
CA PHE A 19 3.10 7.35 -3.20
C PHE A 19 2.46 5.98 -3.11
N ILE A 20 1.17 5.92 -2.76
CA ILE A 20 0.40 4.67 -2.72
C ILE A 20 0.51 3.95 -4.08
N ARG A 21 0.30 4.65 -5.19
CA ARG A 21 0.39 4.07 -6.54
C ARG A 21 1.73 3.36 -6.78
N VAL A 22 2.84 4.00 -6.41
CA VAL A 22 4.20 3.45 -6.60
C VAL A 22 4.39 2.19 -5.75
N VAL A 23 4.07 2.28 -4.46
CA VAL A 23 4.28 1.16 -3.52
C VAL A 23 3.39 -0.03 -3.88
N MET A 24 2.13 0.19 -4.27
CA MET A 24 1.23 -0.87 -4.68
C MET A 24 1.70 -1.55 -5.96
N LYS A 25 2.13 -0.79 -6.98
CA LYS A 25 2.72 -1.37 -8.20
C LYS A 25 3.97 -2.19 -7.90
N HIS A 26 4.88 -1.65 -7.10
CA HIS A 26 6.08 -2.37 -6.68
C HIS A 26 5.74 -3.69 -5.97
N SER A 27 4.80 -3.66 -5.02
CA SER A 27 4.39 -4.85 -4.25
C SER A 27 3.68 -5.89 -5.12
N LEU A 28 3.02 -5.47 -6.21
CA LEU A 28 2.40 -6.35 -7.21
C LEU A 28 3.36 -6.82 -8.31
N GLY A 29 4.62 -6.38 -8.31
CA GLY A 29 5.57 -6.67 -9.39
C GLY A 29 5.26 -6.00 -10.72
N LEU A 30 4.51 -4.88 -10.71
CA LEU A 30 4.16 -4.12 -11.90
C LEU A 30 5.19 -3.04 -12.20
N SER A 31 5.41 -2.77 -13.49
CA SER A 31 6.18 -1.61 -13.94
C SER A 31 5.50 -0.31 -13.53
N LEU A 32 6.27 0.74 -13.28
CA LEU A 32 5.74 2.08 -13.03
C LEU A 32 4.94 2.61 -14.21
N GLU A 33 5.29 2.22 -15.44
CA GLU A 33 4.59 2.62 -16.66
C GLU A 33 3.26 1.87 -16.87
N THR A 34 3.04 0.76 -16.15
CA THR A 34 1.78 0.01 -16.26
C THR A 34 0.60 0.92 -15.87
N PRO A 35 -0.49 0.98 -16.65
CA PRO A 35 -1.66 1.78 -16.29
C PRO A 35 -2.18 1.42 -14.88
N THR A 36 -2.58 2.44 -14.12
CA THR A 36 -3.11 2.23 -12.76
C THR A 36 -4.55 1.73 -12.88
N ARG A 37 -4.77 0.44 -12.59
CA ARG A 37 -6.09 -0.22 -12.67
C ARG A 37 -6.78 -0.41 -11.31
N PHE A 38 -6.35 0.34 -10.29
CA PHE A 38 -6.95 0.35 -8.97
C PHE A 38 -7.30 1.78 -8.55
N LEU A 39 -8.38 1.94 -7.79
CA LEU A 39 -8.85 3.23 -7.33
C LEU A 39 -8.13 3.65 -6.05
N ILE A 40 -7.76 4.93 -5.96
CA ILE A 40 -7.22 5.53 -4.75
C ILE A 40 -8.18 6.63 -4.31
N ARG A 41 -9.00 6.33 -3.30
CA ARG A 41 -9.93 7.29 -2.69
C ARG A 41 -9.22 8.03 -1.55
N ASN A 42 -9.68 9.26 -1.28
CA ASN A 42 -9.28 9.97 -0.06
C ASN A 42 -9.58 9.09 1.15
N THR A 43 -8.67 9.15 2.13
CA THR A 43 -8.71 8.34 3.37
C THR A 43 -8.82 6.83 3.15
N GLY A 44 -8.55 6.33 1.95
CA GLY A 44 -8.56 4.89 1.66
C GLY A 44 -7.42 4.15 2.36
N VAL A 45 -7.73 3.02 3.01
CA VAL A 45 -6.77 2.19 3.71
C VAL A 45 -6.20 1.12 2.77
N PHE A 46 -4.88 1.16 2.60
CA PHE A 46 -4.08 0.18 1.85
C PHE A 46 -3.18 -0.57 2.82
N ARG A 47 -3.17 -1.90 2.74
CA ARG A 47 -2.42 -2.75 3.70
C ARG A 47 -1.44 -3.65 2.97
N LEU A 48 -0.18 -3.56 3.39
CA LEU A 48 0.91 -4.44 2.96
C LEU A 48 1.39 -5.27 4.14
N VAL A 49 1.68 -6.54 3.87
CA VAL A 49 2.26 -7.48 4.84
C VAL A 49 3.57 -8.00 4.26
N TRP A 50 4.56 -8.25 5.12
CA TRP A 50 5.83 -8.85 4.71
C TRP A 50 5.85 -10.34 5.02
N GLU A 51 5.92 -11.18 3.99
CA GLU A 51 6.14 -12.64 4.07
C GLU A 51 7.08 -13.02 2.92
N ASP A 52 8.39 -12.88 3.15
CA ASP A 52 9.50 -12.96 2.17
C ASP A 52 9.52 -11.89 1.06
N LYS A 53 8.35 -11.31 0.77
CA LYS A 53 8.13 -10.16 -0.11
C LYS A 53 6.96 -9.33 0.43
N TRP A 54 6.79 -8.13 -0.12
CA TRP A 54 5.61 -7.32 0.17
C TRP A 54 4.39 -7.92 -0.51
N ILE A 55 3.37 -8.25 0.29
CA ILE A 55 2.09 -8.79 -0.16
C ILE A 55 1.02 -7.74 0.07
N VAL A 56 0.19 -7.50 -0.95
CA VAL A 56 -1.00 -6.67 -0.80
C VAL A 56 -2.10 -7.47 -0.14
N SER A 57 -2.50 -7.05 1.07
CA SER A 57 -3.63 -7.66 1.79
C SER A 57 -4.92 -6.85 1.71
N GLN A 58 -4.83 -5.55 1.41
CA GLN A 58 -6.01 -4.69 1.21
C GLN A 58 -5.70 -3.55 0.23
N MET A 59 -6.66 -3.22 -0.64
CA MET A 59 -6.60 -2.08 -1.56
C MET A 59 -7.79 -1.14 -1.34
N GLY A 60 -7.52 0.09 -0.91
CA GLY A 60 -8.50 1.18 -0.93
C GLY A 60 -9.73 0.98 -0.05
N GLY A 61 -9.59 0.34 1.12
CA GLY A 61 -10.70 0.12 2.06
C GLY A 61 -11.23 1.43 2.62
N VAL A 62 -12.55 1.64 2.56
CA VAL A 62 -13.24 2.88 2.97
C VAL A 62 -14.46 2.62 3.85
N SER A 63 -14.60 1.41 4.39
CA SER A 63 -15.76 1.01 5.21
C SER A 63 -15.97 1.84 6.49
N HIS A 64 -14.97 2.63 6.89
CA HIS A 64 -15.03 3.52 8.04
C HIS A 64 -15.64 4.89 7.72
N LEU A 65 -15.96 5.17 6.46
CA LEU A 65 -16.55 6.44 6.01
C LEU A 65 -18.08 6.37 5.86
N GLU A 66 -18.68 5.23 6.17
CA GLU A 66 -20.13 4.98 6.13
C GLU A 66 -20.71 4.90 7.54
#